data_AF-A0A2E4TGC8-F1
#
_entry.id   AF-A0A2E4TGC8-F1
#
_cell.length_a   1.000
_cell.length_b   1.000
_cell.length_c   1.000
_cell.angle_alpha   90.00
_cell.angle_beta   90.00
_cell.angle_gamma   90.00
#
_symmetry.space_group_name_H-M   'P 1'
#
loop_
_entity.id
_entity.type
_entity.pdbx_description
1 polymer ?
#
loop_
_entity_poly.entity_id
_entity_poly.type
_entity_poly.pdbx_seq_one_letter_code
_entity_poly.pdbx_strand_id
1 'polypeptide(L)'
;MKIIYITIILFILACSSGEEVNPVENADSLSKSHVNNIDKKFIVDDFVDAGWKKSKEFITDAKNENGDLLTPEAKEIWYGFFKRKDIEIRFYENHSMSSTFGKESAEKAISRAVNANAGGGIITSTNNRVSYQSYVVSGNTVILCQDLLPDCILLSEKLE
;
A
#
# COMPACT_ATOMS: atom_id res chain seq x y z
N MET A 1 -47.72 53.83 -6.01
CA MET A 1 -47.55 52.48 -5.42
C MET A 1 -47.51 51.47 -6.56
N LYS A 2 -46.40 50.73 -6.69
CA LYS A 2 -46.14 49.72 -7.72
C LYS A 2 -45.89 48.40 -7.00
N ILE A 3 -46.75 47.41 -7.19
CA ILE A 3 -46.53 45.99 -6.87
C ILE A 3 -47.37 45.22 -7.92
N ILE A 4 -46.88 45.06 -9.15
CA ILE A 4 -46.15 43.90 -9.69
C ILE A 4 -46.82 42.57 -9.31
N TYR A 5 -47.73 42.12 -10.18
CA TYR A 5 -48.12 40.72 -10.32
C TYR A 5 -47.04 40.01 -11.13
N ILE A 6 -46.46 38.91 -10.63
CA ILE A 6 -45.75 37.95 -11.49
C ILE A 6 -46.09 36.52 -11.06
N THR A 7 -46.41 35.79 -12.10
CA THR A 7 -47.07 34.50 -12.25
C THR A 7 -46.21 33.34 -11.79
N ILE A 8 -46.85 32.35 -11.16
CA ILE A 8 -46.33 31.00 -10.94
C ILE A 8 -46.01 30.35 -12.31
N ILE A 9 -44.80 29.82 -12.45
CA ILE A 9 -44.43 28.96 -13.59
C ILE A 9 -43.97 27.62 -13.01
N LEU A 10 -44.84 26.63 -13.20
CA LEU A 10 -44.61 25.22 -12.96
C LEU A 10 -44.03 24.62 -14.25
N PHE A 11 -42.74 24.32 -14.30
CA PHE A 11 -42.16 23.56 -15.41
C PHE A 11 -42.07 22.09 -15.03
N ILE A 12 -42.95 21.32 -15.66
CA ILE A 12 -42.94 19.86 -15.69
C ILE A 12 -42.05 19.35 -16.84
N LEU A 13 -41.29 18.30 -16.52
CA LEU A 13 -40.81 17.18 -17.35
C LEU A 13 -40.12 17.48 -18.70
N ALA A 14 -38.83 17.13 -18.75
CA ALA A 14 -38.25 16.46 -19.92
C ALA A 14 -37.30 15.35 -19.45
N CYS A 15 -37.76 14.11 -19.57
CA CYS A 15 -36.96 12.90 -19.46
C CYS A 15 -36.15 12.76 -20.74
N SER A 16 -34.82 12.78 -20.64
CA SER A 16 -33.93 12.37 -21.73
C SER A 16 -33.28 11.06 -21.30
N SER A 17 -33.71 9.99 -21.94
CA SER A 17 -33.09 8.67 -21.88
C SER A 17 -31.73 8.72 -22.58
N GLY A 18 -30.66 8.43 -21.84
CA GLY A 18 -29.31 8.31 -22.38
C GLY A 18 -28.39 7.68 -21.36
N GLU A 19 -28.25 6.36 -21.48
CA GLU A 19 -27.24 5.47 -20.90
C GLU A 19 -26.97 5.57 -19.39
N GLU A 20 -27.30 4.46 -18.72
CA GLU A 20 -26.76 4.11 -17.40
C GLU A 20 -25.24 4.03 -17.48
N VAL A 21 -24.58 5.17 -17.27
CA VAL A 21 -23.23 5.16 -16.73
C VAL A 21 -23.42 4.75 -15.28
N ASN A 22 -23.27 3.45 -15.01
CA ASN A 22 -22.99 2.98 -13.67
C ASN A 22 -21.96 3.95 -13.08
N PRO A 23 -22.30 4.69 -12.01
CA PRO A 23 -21.26 5.33 -11.23
C PRO A 23 -20.42 4.15 -10.76
N VAL A 24 -19.20 4.03 -11.30
CA VAL A 24 -18.19 3.11 -10.81
C VAL A 24 -18.25 3.22 -9.30
N GLU A 25 -18.66 2.11 -8.70
CA GLU A 25 -18.92 1.99 -7.28
C GLU A 25 -17.74 2.60 -6.54
N ASN A 26 -18.08 3.50 -5.60
CA ASN A 26 -17.26 3.98 -4.50
C ASN A 26 -15.80 3.54 -4.53
N ALA A 27 -14.91 4.50 -4.77
CA ALA A 27 -13.54 4.43 -4.30
C ALA A 27 -13.55 3.97 -2.83
N ASP A 28 -13.15 2.72 -2.61
CA ASP A 28 -13.05 2.10 -1.32
C ASP A 28 -12.05 2.88 -0.46
N SER A 29 -12.57 3.72 0.43
CA SER A 29 -11.80 4.47 1.42
C SER A 29 -11.18 3.59 2.53
N LEU A 30 -11.07 2.27 2.34
CA LEU A 30 -10.61 1.32 3.37
C LEU A 30 -9.55 0.29 2.93
N SER A 31 -9.21 0.15 1.64
CA SER A 31 -8.22 -0.86 1.24
C SER A 31 -6.83 -0.54 1.80
N LYS A 32 -6.27 -1.49 2.55
CA LYS A 32 -4.88 -1.44 3.08
C LYS A 32 -3.88 -2.14 2.18
N SER A 33 -4.31 -2.67 1.05
CA SER A 33 -3.45 -3.45 0.16
C SER A 33 -3.75 -3.23 -1.31
N HIS A 34 -2.73 -3.35 -2.16
CA HIS A 34 -2.87 -3.39 -3.61
C HIS A 34 -1.99 -4.50 -4.20
N VAL A 35 -2.35 -5.02 -5.36
CA VAL A 35 -1.58 -6.03 -6.08
C VAL A 35 -1.45 -5.63 -7.54
N ASN A 36 -0.22 -5.63 -8.07
CA ASN A 36 0.05 -5.34 -9.49
C ASN A 36 1.32 -6.06 -9.99
N ASN A 37 1.70 -5.78 -11.25
CA ASN A 37 2.93 -6.30 -11.87
C ASN A 37 3.07 -7.83 -11.76
N ILE A 38 1.97 -8.56 -11.98
CA ILE A 38 1.95 -10.03 -11.90
C ILE A 38 3.06 -10.62 -12.78
N ASP A 39 3.75 -11.63 -12.25
CA ASP A 39 4.86 -12.34 -12.90
C ASP A 39 6.14 -11.53 -13.21
N LYS A 40 6.18 -10.22 -12.89
CA LYS A 40 7.42 -9.44 -12.98
C LYS A 40 8.41 -9.83 -11.87
N LYS A 41 9.70 -9.74 -12.18
CA LYS A 41 10.80 -9.95 -11.22
C LYS A 41 11.64 -8.69 -11.17
N PHE A 42 11.66 -8.05 -10.01
CA PHE A 42 12.39 -6.84 -9.72
C PHE A 42 13.60 -7.12 -8.83
N ILE A 43 14.59 -6.26 -8.97
CA ILE A 43 15.77 -6.11 -8.12
C ILE A 43 15.77 -4.72 -7.47
N VAL A 44 16.69 -4.50 -6.54
CA VAL A 44 16.75 -3.23 -5.78
C VAL A 44 16.96 -2.01 -6.69
N ASP A 45 17.73 -2.16 -7.76
CA ASP A 45 18.05 -1.06 -8.67
C ASP A 45 16.82 -0.54 -9.42
N ASP A 46 15.85 -1.42 -9.75
CA ASP A 46 14.57 -1.00 -10.37
C ASP A 46 13.81 0.00 -9.48
N PHE A 47 13.87 -0.18 -8.17
CA PHE A 47 13.26 0.75 -7.21
C PHE A 47 14.06 2.05 -7.10
N VAL A 48 15.40 1.98 -7.15
CA VAL A 48 16.26 3.17 -7.16
C VAL A 48 15.97 4.01 -8.40
N ASP A 49 15.84 3.38 -9.56
CA ASP A 49 15.51 4.03 -10.83
C ASP A 49 14.09 4.61 -10.84
N ALA A 50 13.13 3.96 -10.16
CA ALA A 50 11.80 4.50 -9.90
C ALA A 50 11.77 5.70 -8.92
N GLY A 51 12.92 6.06 -8.33
CA GLY A 51 13.11 7.22 -7.46
C GLY A 51 12.98 6.94 -5.97
N TRP A 52 12.97 5.67 -5.55
CA TRP A 52 13.10 5.29 -4.14
C TRP A 52 14.55 5.44 -3.68
N LYS A 53 14.74 6.10 -2.54
CA LYS A 53 16.07 6.37 -1.97
C LYS A 53 16.46 5.24 -1.02
N LYS A 54 17.30 4.32 -1.49
CA LYS A 54 17.89 3.24 -0.71
C LYS A 54 18.61 3.78 0.53
N SER A 55 18.39 3.17 1.70
CA SER A 55 19.02 3.57 2.96
C SER A 55 19.76 2.44 3.67
N LYS A 56 19.06 1.36 4.03
CA LYS A 56 19.64 0.31 4.88
C LYS A 56 19.07 -1.06 4.51
N GLU A 57 19.93 -2.07 4.54
CA GLU A 57 19.54 -3.47 4.44
C GLU A 57 19.14 -4.02 5.83
N PHE A 58 18.11 -4.86 5.87
CA PHE A 58 17.69 -5.59 7.05
C PHE A 58 17.97 -7.08 6.92
N ILE A 59 18.22 -7.72 8.05
CA ILE A 59 18.40 -9.18 8.13
C ILE A 59 17.10 -9.90 7.79
N THR A 60 17.20 -11.02 7.07
CA THR A 60 16.05 -11.83 6.62
C THR A 60 15.68 -12.95 7.60
N ASP A 61 16.57 -13.28 8.52
CA ASP A 61 16.48 -14.42 9.44
C ASP A 61 16.01 -14.03 10.86
N ALA A 62 15.49 -12.82 11.03
CA ALA A 62 14.93 -12.36 12.29
C ALA A 62 13.74 -13.24 12.73
N LYS A 63 13.70 -13.60 14.02
CA LYS A 63 12.69 -14.50 14.60
C LYS A 63 11.85 -13.83 15.68
N ASN A 64 10.62 -14.32 15.85
CA ASN A 64 9.76 -13.97 16.99
C ASN A 64 10.17 -14.75 18.25
N GLU A 65 9.46 -14.52 19.36
CA GLU A 65 9.66 -15.23 20.64
C GLU A 65 9.45 -16.75 20.56
N ASN A 66 8.66 -17.22 19.58
CA ASN A 66 8.40 -18.64 19.33
C ASN A 66 9.46 -19.28 18.41
N GLY A 67 10.42 -18.51 17.89
CA GLY A 67 11.45 -18.98 16.97
C GLY A 67 11.05 -18.99 15.49
N ASP A 68 9.86 -18.50 15.14
CA ASP A 68 9.42 -18.40 13.75
C ASP A 68 10.03 -17.19 13.06
N LEU A 69 10.34 -17.32 11.77
CA LEU A 69 10.82 -16.20 10.96
C LEU A 69 9.75 -15.10 10.84
N LEU A 70 10.17 -13.85 11.03
CA LEU A 70 9.30 -12.69 10.84
C LEU A 70 8.95 -12.47 9.36
N THR A 71 9.89 -12.77 8.48
CA THR A 71 9.80 -12.63 7.02
C THR A 71 10.21 -13.93 6.32
N PRO A 72 9.41 -14.99 6.41
CA PRO A 72 9.71 -16.26 5.76
C PRO A 72 9.94 -16.08 4.26
N GLU A 73 10.90 -16.80 3.69
CA GLU A 73 11.22 -16.82 2.25
C GLU A 73 11.71 -15.50 1.63
N ALA A 74 11.87 -14.44 2.43
CA ALA A 74 12.48 -13.20 1.97
C ALA A 74 13.96 -13.43 1.62
N LYS A 75 14.35 -13.01 0.42
CA LYS A 75 15.74 -13.07 -0.07
C LYS A 75 16.53 -11.84 0.32
N GLU A 76 15.90 -10.68 0.26
CA GLU A 76 16.47 -9.39 0.64
C GLU A 76 15.39 -8.51 1.26
N ILE A 77 15.77 -7.67 2.22
CA ILE A 77 14.87 -6.68 2.82
C ILE A 77 15.61 -5.36 2.87
N TRP A 78 14.99 -4.34 2.30
CA TRP A 78 15.58 -3.02 2.21
C TRP A 78 14.65 -1.95 2.72
N TYR A 79 15.20 -1.04 3.51
CA TYR A 79 14.55 0.17 3.99
C TYR A 79 15.09 1.39 3.24
N GLY A 80 14.19 2.32 2.97
CA GLY A 80 14.49 3.57 2.29
C GLY A 80 13.28 4.50 2.26
N PHE A 81 13.33 5.47 1.36
CA PHE A 81 12.38 6.58 1.35
C PHE A 81 11.82 6.85 -0.03
N PHE A 82 10.50 7.03 -0.12
CA PHE A 82 9.84 7.53 -1.32
C PHE A 82 8.82 8.60 -0.93
N LYS A 83 8.78 9.73 -1.63
CA LYS A 83 7.83 10.84 -1.34
C LYS A 83 7.81 11.29 0.14
N ARG A 84 8.97 11.28 0.81
CA ARG A 84 9.15 11.58 2.25
C ARG A 84 8.41 10.61 3.19
N LYS A 85 8.11 9.40 2.72
CA LYS A 85 7.56 8.31 3.50
C LYS A 85 8.60 7.20 3.64
N ASP A 86 8.56 6.54 4.77
CA ASP A 86 9.33 5.33 5.05
C ASP A 86 8.76 4.15 4.26
N ILE A 87 9.62 3.43 3.55
CA ILE A 87 9.28 2.29 2.72
C ILE A 87 10.22 1.14 3.02
N GLU A 88 9.66 -0.04 3.27
CA GLU A 88 10.39 -1.31 3.32
C GLU A 88 9.99 -2.18 2.13
N ILE A 89 10.97 -2.71 1.42
CA ILE A 89 10.76 -3.58 0.26
C ILE A 89 11.35 -4.93 0.61
N ARG A 90 10.52 -5.97 0.51
CA ARG A 90 10.91 -7.36 0.70
C ARG A 90 10.92 -8.05 -0.65
N PHE A 91 12.04 -8.67 -0.99
CA PHE A 91 12.22 -9.37 -2.25
C PHE A 91 12.06 -10.87 -2.04
N TYR A 92 11.32 -11.50 -2.95
CA TYR A 92 11.05 -12.93 -2.97
C TYR A 92 11.52 -13.53 -4.30
N GLU A 93 11.50 -14.86 -4.40
CA GLU A 93 11.92 -15.55 -5.61
C GLU A 93 11.05 -15.17 -6.83
N ASN A 94 9.74 -15.05 -6.62
CA ASN A 94 8.75 -14.78 -7.65
C ASN A 94 7.43 -14.26 -7.04
N HIS A 95 6.47 -13.95 -7.91
CA HIS A 95 5.16 -13.43 -7.52
C HIS A 95 4.35 -14.37 -6.60
N SER A 96 4.45 -15.69 -6.78
CA SER A 96 3.75 -16.64 -5.92
C SER A 96 4.24 -16.52 -4.47
N MET A 97 5.55 -16.40 -4.28
CA MET A 97 6.15 -16.27 -2.95
C MET A 97 5.82 -14.92 -2.28
N SER A 98 5.84 -13.82 -3.03
CA SER A 98 5.44 -12.51 -2.50
C SER A 98 3.94 -12.44 -2.19
N SER A 99 3.07 -13.06 -3.01
CA SER A 99 1.62 -13.12 -2.80
C SER A 99 1.18 -14.06 -1.68
N THR A 100 2.06 -14.95 -1.22
CA THR A 100 1.79 -15.89 -0.12
C THR A 100 2.55 -15.48 1.15
N PHE A 101 3.81 -15.89 1.25
CA PHE A 101 4.65 -15.63 2.43
C PHE A 101 4.88 -14.14 2.65
N GLY A 102 5.12 -13.38 1.58
CA GLY A 102 5.33 -11.94 1.68
C GLY A 102 4.10 -11.19 2.15
N LYS A 103 2.95 -11.48 1.54
CA LYS A 103 1.65 -10.94 1.92
C LYS A 103 1.35 -11.20 3.39
N GLU A 104 1.43 -12.45 3.83
CA GLU A 104 1.13 -12.83 5.22
C GLU A 104 2.06 -12.10 6.22
N SER A 105 3.35 -12.01 5.90
CA SER A 105 4.33 -11.28 6.72
C SER A 105 4.04 -9.78 6.76
N ALA A 106 3.54 -9.17 5.67
CA ALA A 106 3.16 -7.76 5.65
C ALA A 106 1.88 -7.49 6.44
N GLU A 107 0.87 -8.36 6.34
CA GLU A 107 -0.35 -8.27 7.14
C GLU A 107 -0.06 -8.35 8.63
N LYS A 108 0.86 -9.23 9.04
CA LYS A 108 1.36 -9.30 10.42
C LYS A 108 2.06 -8.01 10.85
N ALA A 109 2.90 -7.44 9.99
CA ALA A 109 3.61 -6.19 10.29
C ALA A 109 2.65 -5.00 10.49
N ILE A 110 1.64 -4.88 9.63
CA ILE A 110 0.62 -3.82 9.70
C ILE A 110 -0.33 -4.04 10.89
N SER A 111 -0.67 -5.29 11.21
CA SER A 111 -1.50 -5.59 12.38
C SER A 111 -0.77 -5.27 13.69
N ARG A 112 0.55 -5.49 13.76
CA ARG A 112 1.37 -5.07 14.91
C ARG A 112 1.44 -3.56 15.08
N ALA A 113 1.45 -2.80 13.98
CA ALA A 113 1.37 -1.35 14.00
C ALA A 113 0.08 -0.84 14.66
N VAL A 114 -1.07 -1.47 14.37
CA VAL A 114 -2.36 -1.17 15.02
C VAL A 114 -2.33 -1.52 16.51
N ASN A 115 -1.61 -2.59 16.88
CA ASN A 115 -1.46 -3.07 18.25
C ASN A 115 -0.27 -2.45 19.03
N ALA A 116 0.50 -1.52 18.44
CA ALA A 116 1.66 -0.90 19.09
C ALA A 116 1.26 0.06 20.24
N ASN A 117 -0.04 0.34 20.42
CA ASN A 117 -0.58 0.91 21.67
C ASN A 117 -0.66 -0.13 22.83
N ALA A 118 -0.31 -1.40 22.59
CA ALA A 118 -0.43 -2.52 23.53
C ALA A 118 0.84 -3.41 23.62
N GLY A 119 2.03 -2.82 23.41
CA GLY A 119 3.31 -3.43 23.79
C GLY A 119 3.94 -4.36 22.75
N GLY A 120 5.10 -3.95 22.22
CA GLY A 120 6.04 -4.87 21.56
C GLY A 120 5.99 -4.91 20.03
N GLY A 121 6.08 -3.77 19.34
CA GLY A 121 6.38 -3.74 17.91
C GLY A 121 7.89 -3.68 17.66
N ILE A 122 8.53 -4.80 17.32
CA ILE A 122 9.89 -4.76 16.76
C ILE A 122 9.79 -4.23 15.33
N ILE A 123 10.16 -2.97 15.21
CA ILE A 123 10.96 -2.52 14.07
C ILE A 123 12.38 -2.90 14.43
N THR A 124 13.16 -3.39 13.48
CA THR A 124 14.58 -3.68 13.63
C THR A 124 15.41 -2.39 13.77
N SER A 125 15.09 -1.62 14.79
CA SER A 125 15.95 -0.70 15.51
C SER A 125 15.23 -0.47 16.84
N THR A 126 15.82 -0.97 17.92
CA THR A 126 15.50 -0.57 19.29
C THR A 126 15.23 0.94 19.31
N ASN A 127 13.95 1.34 19.44
CA ASN A 127 13.41 2.70 19.50
C ASN A 127 12.77 3.33 18.25
N ASN A 128 12.72 2.70 17.07
CA ASN A 128 12.05 3.34 15.92
C ASN A 128 10.57 2.95 15.81
N ARG A 129 9.70 3.95 15.72
CA ARG A 129 8.22 3.87 15.76
C ARG A 129 7.55 3.89 14.36
N VAL A 130 8.20 3.36 13.34
CA VAL A 130 7.66 3.29 11.97
C VAL A 130 6.59 2.19 11.84
N SER A 131 5.37 2.48 12.30
CA SER A 131 4.22 1.62 12.03
C SER A 131 3.91 1.61 10.53
N TYR A 132 3.90 0.44 9.89
CA TYR A 132 3.33 0.32 8.53
C TYR A 132 1.81 0.24 8.61
N GLN A 133 1.13 0.91 7.68
CA GLN A 133 -0.34 0.98 7.65
C GLN A 133 -0.96 0.26 6.44
N SER A 134 -0.17 0.05 5.39
CA SER A 134 -0.60 -0.58 4.15
C SER A 134 0.57 -1.24 3.42
N TYR A 135 0.27 -2.04 2.40
CA TYR A 135 1.30 -2.70 1.57
C TYR A 135 0.88 -2.87 0.11
N VAL A 136 1.85 -3.05 -0.78
CA VAL A 136 1.63 -3.44 -2.18
C VAL A 136 2.39 -4.73 -2.46
N VAL A 137 1.73 -5.72 -3.05
CA VAL A 137 2.42 -6.86 -3.68
C VAL A 137 2.66 -6.51 -5.14
N SER A 138 3.91 -6.41 -5.56
CA SER A 138 4.27 -6.01 -6.93
C SER A 138 5.30 -6.98 -7.49
N GLY A 139 4.90 -7.81 -8.45
CA GLY A 139 5.77 -8.89 -8.95
C GLY A 139 6.28 -9.76 -7.82
N ASN A 140 7.58 -10.00 -7.77
CA ASN A 140 8.27 -10.74 -6.70
C ASN A 140 8.52 -9.93 -5.41
N THR A 141 7.91 -8.76 -5.24
CA THR A 141 8.18 -7.89 -4.09
C THR A 141 6.94 -7.61 -3.24
N VAL A 142 7.18 -7.26 -1.98
CA VAL A 142 6.19 -6.66 -1.09
C VAL A 142 6.73 -5.33 -0.57
N ILE A 143 5.99 -4.26 -0.82
CA ILE A 143 6.32 -2.87 -0.48
C ILE A 143 5.46 -2.47 0.71
N LEU A 144 6.04 -2.32 1.90
CA LEU A 144 5.34 -1.85 3.09
C LEU A 144 5.40 -0.32 3.18
N CYS A 145 4.25 0.26 3.48
CA CYS A 145 3.99 1.70 3.46
C CYS A 145 3.75 2.20 4.87
N GLN A 146 4.47 3.24 5.29
CA GLN A 146 4.26 3.88 6.59
C GLN A 146 2.85 4.45 6.77
N ASP A 147 2.28 5.02 5.72
CA ASP A 147 1.09 5.85 5.84
C ASP A 147 0.12 5.65 4.68
N LEU A 148 0.37 6.29 3.55
CA LEU A 148 -0.56 6.32 2.44
C LEU A 148 -0.25 5.21 1.44
N LEU A 149 -1.20 4.27 1.27
CA LEU A 149 -1.16 3.24 0.23
C LEU A 149 -0.91 3.84 -1.18
N PRO A 150 -1.50 4.99 -1.58
CA PRO A 150 -1.24 5.61 -2.88
C PRO A 150 0.23 5.91 -3.18
N ASP A 151 1.05 6.25 -2.18
CA ASP A 151 2.48 6.51 -2.41
C ASP A 151 3.23 5.24 -2.82
N CYS A 152 2.88 4.09 -2.26
CA CYS A 152 3.45 2.80 -2.65
C CYS A 152 2.90 2.29 -3.98
N ILE A 153 1.61 2.52 -4.26
CA ILE A 153 1.05 2.21 -5.58
C ILE A 153 1.81 3.01 -6.64
N LEU A 154 1.98 4.32 -6.44
CA LEU A 154 2.75 5.17 -7.34
C LEU A 154 4.21 4.69 -7.50
N LEU A 155 4.85 4.21 -6.44
CA LEU A 155 6.19 3.62 -6.55
C LEU A 155 6.15 2.36 -7.42
N SER A 156 5.20 1.46 -7.19
CA SER A 156 5.08 0.20 -7.94
C SER A 156 4.70 0.38 -9.41
N GLU A 157 3.95 1.43 -9.75
CA GLU A 157 3.57 1.77 -11.14
C GLU A 157 4.75 2.30 -11.96
N LYS A 158 5.81 2.77 -11.29
CA LYS A 158 7.03 3.24 -11.93
C LYS A 158 8.06 2.15 -12.21
N LEU A 159 7.78 0.91 -11.80
CA LEU A 159 8.66 -0.22 -12.04
C LEU A 159 8.47 -0.73 -13.47
N GLU A 160 9.56 -0.77 -14.24
CA GLU A 160 9.57 -1.21 -15.64
C GLU A 160 9.66 -2.73 -15.79
#